data_AF-A0A6B8MCM1-F1
#
_entry.id   AF-A0A6B8MCM1-F1
#
_cell.length_a   1.000
_cell.length_b   1.000
_cell.length_c   1.000
_cell.angle_alpha   90.00
_cell.angle_beta   90.00
_cell.angle_gamma   90.00
#
_symmetry.space_group_name_H-M   'P 1'
#
loop_
_entity.id
_entity.type
_entity.pdbx_description
1 polymer ?
#
loop_
_entity_poly.entity_id
_entity_poly.type
_entity_poly.pdbx_seq_one_letter_code
_entity_poly.pdbx_strand_id
1 'polypeptide(L)'
;MDDSRSFDTYEAEPASPQLDDIMQKIAEHKGCGTSGGSGKASCGSGAGSGDMPQEIWDKVKNHPCYSEEAHHHYARMHVAVAPACNIQCNYCNRKYDCANESRPGVVSEKLSPEQAAKKVLAVASAIPQMTVLGIAGPGDPLANPGKTFKTFELISEAAPDIKLCLSTNGLALPDHVETIKKFNVDHVTITINMTDPDIGAEIYPWVFWKHKRVTGKEAAKILTDRQLQGLEMLTANGILCKVNSVMIPGVNDDHLVTVNREVKSRGAFLHNIMPLISSPEHGTVFGLNGQRGPSAQELKALQDSCEGEMNMMRHCRQCRADAVGLLGEDRSAEFTTDKIMEMEVNYDLSARQAYQEKVEEERQAKVAARNAELETLAGANADIKILVAVATKGSGRINEHFGHATEFQVYELSSSGAKFVGHRRVDLYCQGGYGEDDALETVIRAINDCHAVFVAKIGHCPKDDLIKAGIDPVDQYAYEFIEQSAISYFKDYLARVSSGEIAHVARGDADIRQGAFVAVDA
;
A
#
# COMPACT_ATOMS: atom_id res chain seq x y z
N MET A 1 -24.26 -17.87 -79.69
CA MET A 1 -22.96 -17.63 -80.35
C MET A 1 -22.05 -17.06 -79.29
N ASP A 2 -20.92 -17.74 -79.11
CA ASP A 2 -19.79 -17.50 -78.21
C ASP A 2 -19.49 -16.02 -77.89
N ASP A 3 -19.04 -15.73 -76.66
CA ASP A 3 -17.61 -15.86 -76.36
C ASP A 3 -17.28 -15.77 -74.86
N SER A 4 -16.29 -16.56 -74.48
CA SER A 4 -15.65 -16.71 -73.18
C SER A 4 -14.62 -15.59 -72.92
N ARG A 5 -14.35 -15.24 -71.64
CA ARG A 5 -13.01 -14.81 -71.16
C ARG A 5 -12.89 -14.66 -69.64
N SER A 6 -12.05 -15.55 -69.10
CA SER A 6 -10.96 -15.39 -68.12
C SER A 6 -11.10 -14.53 -66.84
N PHE A 7 -10.97 -15.24 -65.71
CA PHE A 7 -10.18 -14.98 -64.49
C PHE A 7 -9.41 -13.66 -64.38
N ASP A 8 -9.65 -12.94 -63.28
CA ASP A 8 -8.61 -12.36 -62.43
C ASP A 8 -9.03 -12.41 -60.94
N THR A 9 -8.02 -12.63 -60.11
CA THR A 9 -8.02 -13.07 -58.71
C THR A 9 -8.33 -11.96 -57.71
N TYR A 10 -9.19 -12.24 -56.72
CA TYR A 10 -9.21 -11.53 -55.43
C TYR A 10 -8.76 -12.52 -54.34
N GLU A 11 -7.54 -12.33 -53.83
CA GLU A 11 -7.08 -12.95 -52.58
C GLU A 11 -7.88 -12.33 -51.41
N ALA A 12 -8.50 -13.20 -50.61
CA ALA A 12 -9.13 -12.82 -49.34
C ALA A 12 -8.13 -12.99 -48.21
N GLU A 13 -8.06 -11.99 -47.33
CA GLU A 13 -7.28 -12.00 -46.08
C GLU A 13 -7.66 -13.19 -45.17
N PRO A 14 -6.69 -13.80 -44.46
CA PRO A 14 -6.99 -14.87 -43.51
C PRO A 14 -7.68 -14.32 -42.24
N ALA A 15 -8.76 -15.01 -41.89
CA ALA A 15 -9.63 -14.75 -40.75
C ALA A 15 -8.93 -14.78 -39.38
N SER A 16 -9.41 -13.92 -38.48
CA SER A 16 -9.12 -13.91 -37.05
C SER A 16 -9.34 -15.28 -36.38
N PRO A 17 -8.50 -15.69 -35.40
CA PRO A 17 -8.72 -16.93 -34.66
C PRO A 17 -10.08 -16.93 -33.95
N GLN A 18 -10.79 -18.04 -34.11
CA GLN A 18 -12.17 -18.26 -33.71
C GLN A 18 -12.33 -18.40 -32.19
N LEU A 19 -13.39 -17.76 -31.72
CA LEU A 19 -13.94 -17.70 -30.36
C LEU A 19 -14.15 -19.08 -29.68
N ASP A 20 -14.14 -20.17 -30.45
CA ASP A 20 -14.50 -21.52 -29.98
C ASP A 20 -13.39 -22.18 -29.16
N ASP A 21 -12.11 -21.86 -29.41
CA ASP A 21 -10.96 -22.47 -28.72
C ASP A 21 -10.75 -21.90 -27.29
N ILE A 22 -11.27 -20.70 -27.03
CA ILE A 22 -11.22 -20.04 -25.72
C ILE A 22 -12.42 -20.47 -24.85
N MET A 23 -13.57 -20.76 -25.47
CA MET A 23 -14.82 -21.03 -24.75
C MET A 23 -14.98 -22.49 -24.29
N GLN A 24 -14.23 -23.46 -24.84
CA GLN A 24 -14.37 -24.88 -24.46
C GLN A 24 -13.74 -25.25 -23.10
N LYS A 25 -12.92 -24.39 -22.49
CA LYS A 25 -12.17 -24.70 -21.24
C LYS A 25 -12.81 -24.25 -19.93
N ILE A 26 -13.89 -23.45 -19.93
CA ILE A 26 -14.36 -22.80 -18.69
C ILE A 26 -15.89 -22.88 -18.50
N ALA A 27 -16.64 -23.33 -19.50
CA ALA A 27 -18.09 -23.42 -19.38
C ALA A 27 -18.53 -24.71 -18.67
N GLU A 28 -18.82 -24.66 -17.37
CA GLU A 28 -19.89 -25.47 -16.74
C GLU A 28 -20.28 -24.94 -15.34
N HIS A 29 -21.00 -23.80 -15.30
CA HIS A 29 -21.98 -23.50 -14.24
C HIS A 29 -23.08 -22.54 -14.77
N LYS A 30 -24.32 -22.70 -14.29
CA LYS A 30 -25.47 -21.75 -14.39
C LYS A 30 -26.35 -21.96 -13.13
N GLY A 31 -27.02 -21.00 -12.48
CA GLY A 31 -27.12 -19.53 -12.60
C GLY A 31 -28.27 -18.96 -11.72
N CYS A 32 -28.24 -17.62 -11.52
CA CYS A 32 -29.36 -16.64 -11.35
C CYS A 32 -30.07 -16.36 -9.97
N GLY A 33 -30.24 -15.06 -9.62
CA GLY A 33 -31.54 -14.49 -9.12
C GLY A 33 -31.66 -13.56 -7.88
N THR A 34 -31.27 -12.26 -7.96
CA THR A 34 -31.84 -10.97 -7.40
C THR A 34 -32.39 -10.71 -5.95
N SER A 35 -32.03 -9.53 -5.39
CA SER A 35 -32.84 -8.40 -4.80
C SER A 35 -32.70 -7.92 -3.31
N GLY A 36 -32.05 -6.75 -3.10
CA GLY A 36 -32.47 -5.55 -2.31
C GLY A 36 -32.44 -5.44 -0.76
N GLY A 37 -31.75 -4.41 -0.19
CA GLY A 37 -32.19 -3.70 1.04
C GLY A 37 -31.15 -3.19 2.10
N SER A 38 -30.85 -1.88 2.06
CA SER A 38 -30.28 -0.93 3.07
C SER A 38 -29.71 -1.39 4.45
N GLY A 39 -28.46 -1.01 4.75
CA GLY A 39 -27.87 -1.00 6.11
C GLY A 39 -26.57 -0.18 6.21
N LYS A 40 -26.36 0.52 7.35
CA LYS A 40 -25.39 1.62 7.56
C LYS A 40 -23.91 1.18 7.59
N ALA A 41 -23.06 2.00 6.94
CA ALA A 41 -21.61 1.84 6.82
C ALA A 41 -20.85 2.18 8.12
N SER A 42 -20.07 1.21 8.60
CA SER A 42 -18.93 1.41 9.49
C SER A 42 -17.74 0.72 8.83
N CYS A 43 -17.07 1.43 7.92
CA CYS A 43 -16.07 0.87 7.01
C CYS A 43 -14.69 0.73 7.67
N GLY A 44 -14.50 -0.36 8.42
CA GLY A 44 -13.19 -0.85 8.84
C GLY A 44 -12.75 -2.14 8.11
N SER A 45 -13.59 -2.65 7.21
CA SER A 45 -13.37 -3.89 6.46
C SER A 45 -13.81 -3.70 5.01
N GLY A 46 -12.84 -3.57 4.09
CA GLY A 46 -13.03 -3.48 2.63
C GLY A 46 -14.17 -2.58 2.16
N ALA A 47 -13.89 -1.27 2.04
CA ALA A 47 -14.82 -0.29 1.52
C ALA A 47 -15.39 -0.72 0.16
N GLY A 48 -16.70 -0.96 0.13
CA GLY A 48 -17.47 -1.24 -1.10
C GLY A 48 -18.13 0.04 -1.64
N SER A 49 -18.79 -0.06 -2.79
CA SER A 49 -19.51 1.06 -3.43
C SER A 49 -20.64 1.68 -2.58
N GLY A 50 -21.03 1.05 -1.47
CA GLY A 50 -22.06 1.55 -0.55
C GLY A 50 -21.60 2.56 0.50
N ASP A 51 -20.29 2.74 0.68
CA ASP A 51 -19.72 3.51 1.81
C ASP A 51 -19.38 4.97 1.46
N MET A 52 -19.47 5.37 0.18
CA MET A 52 -19.12 6.72 -0.29
C MET A 52 -19.86 7.12 -1.57
N PRO A 53 -19.94 8.42 -1.90
CA PRO A 53 -20.49 8.88 -3.18
C PRO A 53 -19.80 8.22 -4.38
N GLN A 54 -20.58 7.89 -5.40
CA GLN A 54 -20.10 7.17 -6.60
C GLN A 54 -18.91 7.86 -7.27
N GLU A 55 -18.90 9.20 -7.34
CA GLU A 55 -17.80 9.98 -7.91
C GLU A 55 -16.47 9.77 -7.18
N ILE A 56 -16.50 9.60 -5.84
CA ILE A 56 -15.31 9.32 -5.03
C ILE A 56 -14.91 7.86 -5.20
N TRP A 57 -15.88 6.96 -5.24
CA TRP A 57 -15.63 5.53 -5.46
C TRP A 57 -14.89 5.26 -6.77
N ASP A 58 -15.30 5.90 -7.87
CA ASP A 58 -14.66 5.71 -9.18
C ASP A 58 -13.21 6.21 -9.24
N LYS A 59 -12.85 7.18 -8.39
CA LYS A 59 -11.46 7.62 -8.21
C LYS A 59 -10.64 6.56 -7.47
N VAL A 60 -11.19 5.99 -6.40
CA VAL A 60 -10.46 5.16 -5.43
C VAL A 60 -10.41 3.67 -5.76
N LYS A 61 -11.45 3.11 -6.40
CA LYS A 61 -11.63 1.64 -6.56
C LYS A 61 -10.49 0.91 -7.27
N ASN A 62 -9.75 1.61 -8.16
CA ASN A 62 -8.64 1.05 -8.91
C ASN A 62 -7.27 1.54 -8.41
N HIS A 63 -7.22 2.27 -7.28
CA HIS A 63 -6.00 2.88 -6.77
C HIS A 63 -5.41 2.06 -5.59
N PRO A 64 -4.25 1.40 -5.76
CA PRO A 64 -3.68 0.49 -4.75
C PRO A 64 -3.42 1.13 -3.37
N CYS A 65 -3.11 2.43 -3.33
CA CYS A 65 -2.90 3.14 -2.06
C CYS A 65 -4.19 3.62 -1.37
N TYR A 66 -5.31 3.79 -2.08
CA TYR A 66 -6.53 4.40 -1.52
C TYR A 66 -7.64 3.37 -1.27
N SER A 67 -7.56 2.20 -1.91
CA SER A 67 -8.43 1.06 -1.63
C SER A 67 -7.58 -0.13 -1.16
N GLU A 68 -7.98 -0.70 -0.02
CA GLU A 68 -7.39 -1.93 0.52
C GLU A 68 -7.64 -3.11 -0.42
N GLU A 69 -8.76 -3.17 -1.13
CA GLU A 69 -9.02 -4.27 -2.04
C GLU A 69 -8.20 -4.14 -3.34
N ALA A 70 -8.07 -2.90 -3.83
CA ALA A 70 -7.40 -2.60 -5.09
C ALA A 70 -5.94 -3.05 -5.12
N HIS A 71 -5.26 -3.08 -3.98
CA HIS A 71 -3.82 -3.36 -3.96
C HIS A 71 -3.44 -4.80 -4.32
N HIS A 72 -4.40 -5.72 -4.24
CA HIS A 72 -4.23 -7.11 -4.67
C HIS A 72 -4.40 -7.31 -6.17
N HIS A 73 -5.00 -6.35 -6.87
CA HIS A 73 -5.45 -6.50 -8.26
C HIS A 73 -4.80 -5.50 -9.22
N TYR A 74 -4.47 -4.31 -8.71
CA TYR A 74 -3.97 -3.21 -9.51
C TYR A 74 -2.53 -2.86 -9.15
N ALA A 75 -1.70 -2.72 -10.18
CA ALA A 75 -0.31 -2.35 -10.05
C ALA A 75 -0.14 -0.83 -10.09
N ARG A 76 0.97 -0.37 -9.52
CA ARG A 76 1.39 1.02 -9.59
C ARG A 76 2.83 1.11 -10.06
N MET A 77 3.18 2.28 -10.56
CA MET A 77 4.54 2.61 -10.91
C MET A 77 4.91 3.96 -10.30
N HIS A 78 6.15 4.09 -9.85
CA HIS A 78 6.75 5.39 -9.54
C HIS A 78 7.89 5.72 -10.51
N VAL A 79 8.06 7.02 -10.81
CA VAL A 79 9.19 7.52 -11.61
C VAL A 79 10.02 8.54 -10.84
N ALA A 80 11.33 8.32 -10.82
CA ALA A 80 12.30 9.10 -10.07
C ALA A 80 12.79 10.35 -10.84
N VAL A 81 11.89 11.30 -11.09
CA VAL A 81 12.16 12.53 -11.88
C VAL A 81 12.42 13.78 -11.03
N ALA A 82 12.24 13.71 -9.70
CA ALA A 82 12.25 14.86 -8.81
C ALA A 82 13.41 14.82 -7.80
N PRO A 83 14.68 15.09 -8.19
CA PRO A 83 15.83 14.90 -7.32
C PRO A 83 16.01 15.97 -6.23
N ALA A 84 15.57 17.22 -6.46
CA ALA A 84 15.72 18.30 -5.48
C ALA A 84 14.62 18.23 -4.40
N CYS A 85 14.86 18.83 -3.23
CA CYS A 85 13.83 18.99 -2.21
C CYS A 85 14.08 20.28 -1.42
N ASN A 86 12.99 20.87 -0.94
CA ASN A 86 12.93 22.20 -0.34
C ASN A 86 12.80 22.19 1.20
N ILE A 87 12.81 21.03 1.86
CA ILE A 87 12.86 20.91 3.34
C ILE A 87 13.85 19.83 3.76
N GLN A 88 14.48 19.93 4.93
CA GLN A 88 15.22 18.81 5.53
C GLN A 88 14.44 18.22 6.69
N CYS A 89 14.32 16.90 6.73
CA CYS A 89 13.73 16.16 7.86
C CYS A 89 14.86 15.45 8.63
N ASN A 90 14.75 15.36 9.95
CA ASN A 90 15.75 14.65 10.78
C ASN A 90 15.75 13.12 10.58
N TYR A 91 14.66 12.56 10.02
CA TYR A 91 14.57 11.15 9.62
C TYR A 91 14.93 10.91 8.14
N CYS A 92 15.50 11.90 7.43
CA CYS A 92 15.87 11.77 6.02
C CYS A 92 17.38 11.94 5.81
N ASN A 93 17.93 11.11 4.92
CA ASN A 93 19.28 11.26 4.38
C ASN A 93 19.19 11.45 2.86
N ARG A 94 19.74 12.57 2.37
CA ARG A 94 19.67 13.01 0.96
C ARG A 94 20.37 12.10 -0.04
N LYS A 95 21.18 11.16 0.43
CA LYS A 95 21.79 10.13 -0.42
C LYS A 95 20.76 9.13 -0.94
N TYR A 96 19.63 9.01 -0.26
CA TYR A 96 18.55 8.06 -0.55
C TYR A 96 17.29 8.78 -1.03
N ASP A 97 16.34 8.00 -1.54
CA ASP A 97 15.00 8.42 -1.87
C ASP A 97 14.27 9.02 -0.67
N CYS A 98 13.24 9.83 -0.95
CA CYS A 98 12.48 10.53 0.07
C CYS A 98 11.85 9.56 1.07
N ALA A 99 12.25 9.67 2.34
CA ALA A 99 11.76 8.84 3.44
C ALA A 99 10.26 9.00 3.74
N ASN A 100 9.61 10.01 3.14
CA ASN A 100 8.17 10.26 3.31
C ASN A 100 7.28 9.30 2.50
N GLU A 101 7.78 8.77 1.39
CA GLU A 101 7.02 7.84 0.54
C GLU A 101 7.76 6.52 0.30
N SER A 102 9.09 6.53 0.41
CA SER A 102 9.96 5.37 0.30
C SER A 102 10.56 4.97 1.64
N ARG A 103 10.80 3.67 1.79
CA ARG A 103 11.67 3.16 2.87
C ARG A 103 13.07 3.81 2.78
N PRO A 104 13.72 4.12 3.91
CA PRO A 104 15.09 4.62 3.92
C PRO A 104 16.10 3.66 3.30
N GLY A 105 17.25 4.20 2.88
CA GLY A 105 18.35 3.40 2.32
C GLY A 105 18.22 3.05 0.84
N VAL A 106 17.09 3.39 0.20
CA VAL A 106 16.86 3.10 -1.23
C VAL A 106 17.42 4.21 -2.10
N VAL A 107 18.06 3.86 -3.21
CA VAL A 107 18.49 4.80 -4.24
C VAL A 107 17.80 4.44 -5.55
N SER A 108 17.04 5.38 -6.11
CA SER A 108 16.48 5.24 -7.46
C SER A 108 17.40 5.84 -8.53
N GLU A 109 17.39 5.22 -9.71
CA GLU A 109 18.01 5.78 -10.90
C GLU A 109 17.24 7.04 -11.34
N LYS A 110 17.93 8.17 -11.49
CA LYS A 110 17.30 9.45 -11.84
C LYS A 110 16.92 9.46 -13.33
N LEU A 111 15.68 9.82 -13.63
CA LEU A 111 15.16 9.86 -14.99
C LEU A 111 14.93 11.30 -15.47
N SER A 112 15.14 11.54 -16.77
CA SER A 112 14.56 12.69 -17.46
C SER A 112 13.05 12.47 -17.67
N PRO A 113 12.26 13.54 -17.91
CA PRO A 113 10.84 13.40 -18.23
C PRO A 113 10.56 12.46 -19.42
N GLU A 114 11.40 12.52 -20.45
CA GLU A 114 11.29 11.70 -21.67
C GLU A 114 11.62 10.24 -21.39
N GLN A 115 12.68 9.99 -20.60
CA GLN A 115 13.03 8.64 -20.17
C GLN A 115 11.93 8.02 -19.30
N ALA A 116 11.36 8.82 -18.38
CA ALA A 116 10.23 8.40 -17.55
C ALA A 116 9.00 8.05 -18.40
N ALA A 117 8.64 8.87 -19.38
CA ALA A 117 7.52 8.58 -20.28
C ALA A 117 7.73 7.28 -21.05
N LYS A 118 8.92 7.06 -21.64
CA LYS A 118 9.25 5.81 -22.35
C LYS A 118 9.17 4.60 -21.41
N LYS A 119 9.70 4.73 -20.19
CA LYS A 119 9.64 3.67 -19.17
C LYS A 119 8.21 3.32 -18.78
N VAL A 120 7.36 4.34 -18.58
CA VAL A 120 5.96 4.14 -18.22
C VAL A 120 5.23 3.36 -19.33
N LEU A 121 5.44 3.71 -20.60
CA LEU A 121 4.82 2.98 -21.70
C LEU A 121 5.30 1.52 -21.80
N ALA A 122 6.60 1.28 -21.60
CA ALA A 122 7.16 -0.08 -21.61
C ALA A 122 6.56 -0.94 -20.49
N VAL A 123 6.51 -0.40 -19.27
CA VAL A 123 5.93 -1.08 -18.10
C VAL A 123 4.44 -1.31 -18.29
N ALA A 124 3.71 -0.29 -18.75
CA ALA A 124 2.27 -0.37 -18.98
C ALA A 124 1.89 -1.46 -20.01
N SER A 125 2.74 -1.65 -21.02
CA SER A 125 2.57 -2.69 -22.05
C SER A 125 2.85 -4.09 -21.49
N ALA A 126 3.82 -4.23 -20.59
CA ALA A 126 4.20 -5.50 -19.97
C ALA A 126 3.35 -5.89 -18.74
N ILE A 127 2.73 -4.89 -18.08
CA ILE A 127 1.93 -5.06 -16.85
C ILE A 127 0.55 -4.41 -17.07
N PRO A 128 -0.40 -5.14 -17.68
CA PRO A 128 -1.75 -4.62 -17.93
C PRO A 128 -2.48 -4.14 -16.66
N GLN A 129 -2.16 -4.70 -15.49
CA GLN A 129 -2.68 -4.32 -14.17
C GLN A 129 -2.32 -2.89 -13.75
N MET A 130 -1.34 -2.23 -14.40
CA MET A 130 -0.84 -0.94 -13.95
C MET A 130 -1.83 0.20 -14.20
N THR A 131 -2.53 0.64 -13.15
CA THR A 131 -3.57 1.69 -13.28
C THR A 131 -3.09 3.06 -12.81
N VAL A 132 -2.03 3.12 -12.02
CA VAL A 132 -1.57 4.35 -11.36
C VAL A 132 -0.10 4.60 -11.63
N LEU A 133 0.21 5.85 -11.99
CA LEU A 133 1.57 6.37 -12.01
C LEU A 133 1.73 7.47 -10.96
N GLY A 134 2.73 7.33 -10.11
CA GLY A 134 3.11 8.33 -9.11
C GLY A 134 4.47 8.98 -9.38
N ILE A 135 4.59 10.25 -9.01
CA ILE A 135 5.89 10.90 -8.81
C ILE A 135 6.08 11.10 -7.31
N ALA A 136 7.08 10.41 -6.74
CA ALA A 136 7.27 10.31 -5.29
C ALA A 136 8.70 10.69 -4.81
N GLY A 137 9.62 11.01 -5.72
CA GLY A 137 11.00 11.34 -5.33
C GLY A 137 11.99 11.35 -6.50
N PRO A 138 13.31 11.27 -6.22
CA PRO A 138 13.94 11.01 -4.91
C PRO A 138 13.85 12.13 -3.84
N GLY A 139 13.51 13.35 -4.25
CA GLY A 139 13.31 14.52 -3.39
C GLY A 139 11.83 14.88 -3.22
N ASP A 140 11.48 16.15 -3.39
CA ASP A 140 10.07 16.60 -3.41
C ASP A 140 9.65 16.97 -4.84
N PRO A 141 8.59 16.35 -5.38
CA PRO A 141 8.09 16.63 -6.72
C PRO A 141 7.75 18.10 -6.99
N LEU A 142 7.23 18.83 -6.00
CA LEU A 142 6.88 20.24 -6.14
C LEU A 142 8.05 21.20 -5.89
N ALA A 143 9.19 20.68 -5.40
CA ALA A 143 10.48 21.36 -5.50
C ALA A 143 11.12 21.22 -6.90
N ASN A 144 10.56 20.35 -7.76
CA ASN A 144 11.01 20.13 -9.15
C ASN A 144 9.87 20.33 -10.16
N PRO A 145 9.07 21.42 -10.08
CA PRO A 145 7.80 21.52 -10.79
C PRO A 145 7.97 21.38 -12.31
N GLY A 146 9.04 21.94 -12.88
CA GLY A 146 9.31 21.85 -14.31
C GLY A 146 9.48 20.41 -14.81
N LYS A 147 10.22 19.55 -14.08
CA LYS A 147 10.40 18.14 -14.46
C LYS A 147 9.12 17.34 -14.19
N THR A 148 8.53 17.52 -13.01
CA THR A 148 7.31 16.83 -12.57
C THR A 148 6.16 17.05 -13.55
N PHE A 149 5.85 18.30 -13.89
CA PHE A 149 4.75 18.62 -14.80
C PHE A 149 5.07 18.28 -16.26
N LYS A 150 6.33 18.35 -16.69
CA LYS A 150 6.71 17.87 -18.03
C LYS A 150 6.50 16.36 -18.16
N THR A 151 6.82 15.59 -17.12
CA THR A 151 6.53 14.15 -17.08
C THR A 151 5.03 13.88 -17.15
N PHE A 152 4.21 14.61 -16.39
CA PHE A 152 2.75 14.47 -16.47
C PHE A 152 2.18 14.83 -17.84
N GLU A 153 2.68 15.89 -18.48
CA GLU A 153 2.30 16.26 -19.84
C GLU A 153 2.55 15.11 -20.83
N LEU A 154 3.78 14.60 -20.89
CA LEU A 154 4.16 13.53 -21.81
C LEU A 154 3.33 12.25 -21.62
N ILE A 155 2.96 11.95 -20.37
CA ILE A 155 2.26 10.71 -20.04
C ILE A 155 0.75 10.86 -20.25
N SER A 156 0.19 12.02 -19.95
CA SER A 156 -1.23 12.31 -20.25
C SER A 156 -1.51 12.22 -21.74
N GLU A 157 -0.53 12.61 -22.58
CA GLU A 157 -0.62 12.49 -24.04
C GLU A 157 -0.46 11.05 -24.52
N ALA A 158 0.48 10.29 -23.95
CA ALA A 158 0.85 8.96 -24.45
C ALA A 158 0.01 7.81 -23.86
N ALA A 159 -0.50 7.94 -22.64
CA ALA A 159 -1.24 6.90 -21.92
C ALA A 159 -2.36 7.50 -21.04
N PRO A 160 -3.44 8.01 -21.66
CA PRO A 160 -4.50 8.76 -20.97
C PRO A 160 -5.36 7.93 -20.01
N ASP A 161 -5.30 6.60 -20.07
CA ASP A 161 -5.99 5.68 -19.15
C ASP A 161 -5.28 5.53 -17.80
N ILE A 162 -4.02 5.94 -17.70
CA ILE A 162 -3.23 5.85 -16.47
C ILE A 162 -3.57 7.02 -15.57
N LYS A 163 -4.03 6.72 -14.34
CA LYS A 163 -4.30 7.73 -13.32
C LYS A 163 -2.98 8.28 -12.77
N LEU A 164 -2.83 9.59 -12.78
CA LEU A 164 -1.67 10.28 -12.23
C LEU A 164 -1.84 10.56 -10.73
N CYS A 165 -0.76 10.38 -9.96
CA CYS A 165 -0.69 10.76 -8.57
C CYS A 165 0.64 11.42 -8.20
N LEU A 166 0.64 12.13 -7.08
CA LEU A 166 1.78 12.91 -6.62
C LEU A 166 1.95 12.75 -5.11
N SER A 167 3.18 12.62 -4.61
CA SER A 167 3.49 12.80 -3.19
C SER A 167 4.29 14.08 -2.99
N THR A 168 4.03 14.83 -1.93
CA THR A 168 4.76 16.06 -1.61
C THR A 168 4.87 16.28 -0.11
N ASN A 169 5.88 17.03 0.31
CA ASN A 169 5.93 17.59 1.66
C ASN A 169 4.99 18.78 1.87
N GLY A 170 4.36 19.32 0.81
CA GLY A 170 3.33 20.35 0.91
C GLY A 170 3.81 21.80 0.96
N LEU A 171 5.12 22.08 1.11
CA LEU A 171 5.61 23.47 1.21
C LEU A 171 5.27 24.32 -0.03
N ALA A 172 5.45 23.75 -1.22
CA ALA A 172 5.18 24.40 -2.51
C ALA A 172 3.79 24.06 -3.07
N LEU A 173 2.98 23.27 -2.36
CA LEU A 173 1.70 22.77 -2.86
C LEU A 173 0.70 23.88 -3.22
N PRO A 174 0.44 24.89 -2.37
CA PRO A 174 -0.54 25.92 -2.71
C PRO A 174 -0.24 26.66 -4.03
N ASP A 175 1.02 26.75 -4.45
CA ASP A 175 1.40 27.46 -5.69
C ASP A 175 1.14 26.63 -6.96
N HIS A 176 0.77 25.35 -6.79
CA HIS A 176 0.71 24.38 -7.87
C HIS A 176 -0.62 23.61 -7.95
N VAL A 177 -1.57 23.84 -7.05
CA VAL A 177 -2.88 23.14 -7.06
C VAL A 177 -3.62 23.31 -8.38
N GLU A 178 -3.64 24.52 -8.96
CA GLU A 178 -4.29 24.75 -10.26
C GLU A 178 -3.61 23.98 -11.39
N THR A 179 -2.28 23.88 -11.38
CA THR A 179 -1.53 23.08 -12.35
C THR A 179 -1.81 21.59 -12.17
N ILE A 180 -1.87 21.11 -10.92
CA ILE A 180 -2.21 19.71 -10.60
C ILE A 180 -3.61 19.37 -11.12
N LYS A 181 -4.58 20.26 -10.89
CA LYS A 181 -5.95 20.12 -11.40
C LYS A 181 -6.00 20.04 -12.93
N LYS A 182 -5.20 20.85 -13.63
CA LYS A 182 -5.14 20.85 -15.11
C LYS A 182 -4.76 19.47 -15.68
N PHE A 183 -3.95 18.70 -14.97
CA PHE A 183 -3.53 17.35 -15.39
C PHE A 183 -4.49 16.25 -14.92
N ASN A 184 -5.68 16.59 -14.40
CA ASN A 184 -6.67 15.63 -13.87
C ASN A 184 -6.07 14.67 -12.83
N VAL A 185 -5.13 15.16 -12.01
CA VAL A 185 -4.57 14.39 -10.91
C VAL A 185 -5.64 14.22 -9.83
N ASP A 186 -6.13 12.99 -9.66
CA ASP A 186 -7.18 12.69 -8.68
C ASP A 186 -6.67 12.55 -7.25
N HIS A 187 -5.39 12.20 -7.08
CA HIS A 187 -4.83 11.79 -5.79
C HIS A 187 -3.51 12.51 -5.51
N VAL A 188 -3.46 13.24 -4.40
CA VAL A 188 -2.24 13.88 -3.90
C VAL A 188 -1.96 13.42 -2.48
N THR A 189 -0.74 13.02 -2.21
CA THR A 189 -0.27 12.69 -0.87
C THR A 189 0.50 13.87 -0.29
N ILE A 190 0.13 14.32 0.91
CA ILE A 190 0.89 15.32 1.66
C ILE A 190 1.48 14.65 2.90
N THR A 191 2.76 14.87 3.17
CA THR A 191 3.34 14.47 4.46
C THR A 191 3.22 15.60 5.48
N ILE A 192 2.41 15.39 6.54
CA ILE A 192 2.18 16.36 7.61
C ILE A 192 2.48 15.69 8.94
N ASN A 193 3.63 15.99 9.55
CA ASN A 193 4.03 15.37 10.83
C ASN A 193 3.63 16.19 12.06
N MET A 194 3.17 17.43 11.86
CA MET A 194 2.87 18.37 12.94
C MET A 194 1.98 19.52 12.48
N THR A 195 1.17 20.01 13.40
CA THR A 195 0.49 21.31 13.35
C THR A 195 1.00 22.31 14.39
N ASP A 196 1.87 21.88 15.29
CA ASP A 196 2.50 22.73 16.30
C ASP A 196 3.94 23.05 15.85
N PRO A 197 4.28 24.33 15.61
CA PRO A 197 5.61 24.72 15.20
C PRO A 197 6.73 24.39 16.19
N ASP A 198 6.44 24.24 17.50
CA ASP A 198 7.45 23.84 18.48
C ASP A 198 7.91 22.39 18.21
N ILE A 199 6.96 21.47 18.07
CA ILE A 199 7.23 20.08 17.66
C ILE A 199 7.90 20.03 16.28
N GLY A 200 7.43 20.86 15.35
CA GLY A 200 8.02 20.93 14.01
C GLY A 200 9.49 21.36 13.99
N ALA A 201 9.93 22.19 14.93
CA ALA A 201 11.34 22.61 15.03
C ALA A 201 12.27 21.44 15.41
N GLU A 202 11.75 20.41 16.09
CA GLU A 202 12.48 19.18 16.43
C GLU A 202 12.56 18.20 15.26
N ILE A 203 11.60 18.27 14.33
CA ILE A 203 11.51 17.36 13.17
C ILE A 203 12.27 17.92 11.96
N TYR A 204 12.21 19.23 11.74
CA TYR A 204 12.71 19.89 10.53
C TYR A 204 13.81 20.91 10.84
N PRO A 205 15.09 20.59 10.57
CA PRO A 205 16.18 21.54 10.79
C PRO A 205 16.05 22.84 9.98
N TRP A 206 15.51 22.76 8.76
CA TRP A 206 15.33 23.91 7.90
C TRP A 206 14.28 23.69 6.80
N VAL A 207 13.71 24.79 6.32
CA VAL A 207 12.95 24.89 5.07
C VAL A 207 13.60 25.92 4.14
N PHE A 208 13.54 25.67 2.84
CA PHE A 208 14.02 26.61 1.82
C PHE A 208 12.83 27.39 1.27
N TRP A 209 12.67 28.61 1.76
CA TRP A 209 11.51 29.46 1.48
C TRP A 209 11.95 30.82 0.96
N LYS A 210 11.32 31.30 -0.12
CA LYS A 210 11.62 32.60 -0.77
C LYS A 210 13.13 32.84 -0.95
N HIS A 211 13.82 31.86 -1.52
CA HIS A 211 15.26 31.83 -1.78
C HIS A 211 16.16 31.95 -0.53
N LYS A 212 15.64 31.62 0.66
CA LYS A 212 16.39 31.64 1.93
C LYS A 212 16.17 30.34 2.70
N ARG A 213 17.19 29.88 3.43
CA ARG A 213 17.03 28.83 4.43
C ARG A 213 16.52 29.46 5.71
N VAL A 214 15.34 29.04 6.15
CA VAL A 214 14.73 29.40 7.43
C VAL A 214 14.88 28.20 8.35
N THR A 215 15.16 28.44 9.64
CA THR A 215 15.40 27.40 10.66
C THR A 215 14.49 27.57 11.88
N GLY A 216 14.45 26.57 12.75
CA GLY A 216 13.73 26.61 14.02
C GLY A 216 12.21 26.74 13.87
N LYS A 217 11.56 27.31 14.89
CA LYS A 217 10.10 27.45 14.95
C LYS A 217 9.50 28.21 13.77
N GLU A 218 10.22 29.21 13.23
CA GLU A 218 9.77 29.96 12.06
C GLU A 218 9.67 29.06 10.81
N ALA A 219 10.65 28.17 10.61
CA ALA A 219 10.65 27.22 9.52
C ALA A 219 9.46 26.25 9.60
N ALA A 220 9.24 25.71 10.79
CA ALA A 220 8.12 24.83 11.07
C ALA A 220 6.78 25.56 10.84
N LYS A 221 6.63 26.78 11.35
CA LYS A 221 5.42 27.57 11.14
C LYS A 221 5.11 27.78 9.65
N ILE A 222 6.11 28.17 8.86
CA ILE A 222 5.94 28.32 7.41
C ILE A 222 5.49 27.00 6.78
N LEU A 223 6.10 25.88 7.16
CA LEU A 223 5.78 24.57 6.60
C LEU A 223 4.33 24.17 6.89
N THR A 224 3.91 24.22 8.16
CA THR A 224 2.56 23.78 8.55
C THR A 224 1.47 24.68 7.96
N ASP A 225 1.67 26.01 7.96
CA ASP A 225 0.73 26.96 7.37
C ASP A 225 0.53 26.66 5.87
N ARG A 226 1.61 26.34 5.15
CA ARG A 226 1.59 26.00 3.72
C ARG A 226 0.96 24.64 3.43
N GLN A 227 1.28 23.63 4.25
CA GLN A 227 0.71 22.29 4.13
C GLN A 227 -0.81 22.30 4.31
N LEU A 228 -1.30 22.95 5.37
CA LEU A 228 -2.73 23.03 5.67
C LEU A 228 -3.47 23.87 4.63
N GLN A 229 -2.89 25.00 4.19
CA GLN A 229 -3.42 25.76 3.06
C GLN A 229 -3.53 24.90 1.79
N GLY A 230 -2.49 24.11 1.48
CA GLY A 230 -2.46 23.24 0.31
C GLY A 230 -3.53 22.15 0.38
N LEU A 231 -3.74 21.56 1.55
CA LEU A 231 -4.79 20.59 1.81
C LEU A 231 -6.19 21.18 1.56
N GLU A 232 -6.48 22.36 2.12
CA GLU A 232 -7.75 23.06 1.90
C GLU A 232 -7.99 23.37 0.42
N MET A 233 -6.95 23.78 -0.30
CA MET A 233 -7.02 24.05 -1.73
C MET A 233 -7.24 22.80 -2.59
N LEU A 234 -6.67 21.64 -2.21
CA LEU A 234 -6.94 20.36 -2.87
C LEU A 234 -8.41 19.96 -2.67
N THR A 235 -8.90 20.03 -1.43
CA THR A 235 -10.29 19.74 -1.08
C THR A 235 -11.26 20.61 -1.87
N ALA A 236 -11.00 21.93 -1.92
CA ALA A 236 -11.83 22.88 -2.67
C ALA A 236 -11.86 22.60 -4.18
N ASN A 237 -10.85 21.90 -4.70
CA ASN A 237 -10.74 21.51 -6.11
C ASN A 237 -11.18 20.06 -6.38
N GLY A 238 -11.72 19.34 -5.39
CA GLY A 238 -12.21 17.97 -5.55
C GLY A 238 -11.10 16.93 -5.78
N ILE A 239 -9.87 17.26 -5.39
CA ILE A 239 -8.71 16.35 -5.45
C ILE A 239 -8.61 15.62 -4.11
N LEU A 240 -8.59 14.29 -4.14
CA LEU A 240 -8.53 13.48 -2.93
C LEU A 240 -7.12 13.54 -2.34
N CYS A 241 -7.05 13.86 -1.05
CA CYS A 241 -5.78 13.96 -0.35
C CYS A 241 -5.57 12.82 0.65
N LYS A 242 -4.48 12.09 0.50
CA LYS A 242 -3.92 11.21 1.53
C LYS A 242 -2.92 12.00 2.37
N VAL A 243 -3.05 11.95 3.68
CA VAL A 243 -2.02 12.49 4.58
C VAL A 243 -1.13 11.34 5.05
N ASN A 244 0.19 11.48 4.87
CA ASN A 244 1.17 10.63 5.53
C ASN A 244 1.70 11.34 6.77
N SER A 245 1.89 10.61 7.86
CA SER A 245 2.58 11.11 9.04
C SER A 245 3.55 10.06 9.57
N VAL A 246 4.75 10.48 9.96
CA VAL A 246 5.74 9.63 10.62
C VAL A 246 5.58 9.77 12.13
N MET A 247 5.30 8.66 12.81
CA MET A 247 5.23 8.58 14.27
C MET A 247 6.64 8.50 14.86
N ILE A 248 7.01 9.53 15.61
CA ILE A 248 8.30 9.71 16.27
C ILE A 248 8.05 9.71 17.78
N PRO A 249 8.36 8.60 18.48
CA PRO A 249 8.14 8.49 19.92
C PRO A 249 8.81 9.61 20.72
N GLY A 250 8.06 10.21 21.63
CA GLY A 250 8.49 11.33 22.47
C GLY A 250 8.62 12.68 21.77
N VAL A 251 8.29 12.78 20.48
CA VAL A 251 8.33 14.04 19.71
C VAL A 251 6.94 14.43 19.21
N ASN A 252 6.24 13.53 18.51
CA ASN A 252 4.92 13.84 17.95
C ASN A 252 3.87 12.74 18.14
N ASP A 253 4.20 11.64 18.81
CA ASP A 253 3.31 10.51 19.08
C ASP A 253 1.96 10.94 19.68
N ASP A 254 1.98 11.73 20.76
CA ASP A 254 0.74 12.27 21.35
C ASP A 254 0.07 13.34 20.46
N HIS A 255 0.89 14.11 19.73
CA HIS A 255 0.42 15.21 18.88
C HIS A 255 -0.28 14.74 17.62
N LEU A 256 0.00 13.53 17.14
CA LEU A 256 -0.58 13.00 15.90
C LEU A 256 -2.11 12.84 15.97
N VAL A 257 -2.69 12.72 17.17
CA VAL A 257 -4.15 12.79 17.36
C VAL A 257 -4.69 14.18 17.00
N THR A 258 -3.98 15.24 17.39
CA THR A 258 -4.32 16.62 17.00
C THR A 258 -4.13 16.82 15.51
N VAL A 259 -3.03 16.32 14.94
CA VAL A 259 -2.79 16.36 13.48
C VAL A 259 -3.94 15.68 12.74
N ASN A 260 -4.36 14.48 13.17
CA ASN A 260 -5.48 13.74 12.58
C ASN A 260 -6.77 14.57 12.52
N ARG A 261 -7.14 15.20 13.63
CA ARG A 261 -8.32 16.08 13.71
C ARG A 261 -8.21 17.27 12.76
N GLU A 262 -7.04 17.93 12.74
CA GLU A 262 -6.81 19.12 11.91
C GLU A 262 -6.83 18.81 10.41
N VAL A 263 -6.24 17.69 9.98
CA VAL A 263 -6.26 17.32 8.56
C VAL A 263 -7.64 16.81 8.14
N LYS A 264 -8.35 16.11 9.01
CA LYS A 264 -9.72 15.65 8.75
C LYS A 264 -10.68 16.83 8.57
N SER A 265 -10.62 17.83 9.45
CA SER A 265 -11.49 19.01 9.37
C SER A 265 -11.27 19.85 8.10
N ARG A 266 -10.12 19.67 7.43
CA ARG A 266 -9.75 20.33 6.17
C ARG A 266 -9.97 19.48 4.92
N GLY A 267 -10.59 18.31 5.08
CA GLY A 267 -11.03 17.46 3.96
C GLY A 267 -10.01 16.41 3.51
N ALA A 268 -9.01 16.08 4.34
CA ALA A 268 -8.19 14.91 4.06
C ALA A 268 -9.07 13.64 4.00
N PHE A 269 -8.84 12.83 2.98
CA PHE A 269 -9.64 11.64 2.69
C PHE A 269 -9.18 10.43 3.52
N LEU A 270 -7.87 10.25 3.65
CA LEU A 270 -7.26 9.08 4.29
C LEU A 270 -5.96 9.48 4.98
N HIS A 271 -5.71 8.90 6.16
CA HIS A 271 -4.51 9.13 6.95
C HIS A 271 -3.67 7.86 6.95
N ASN A 272 -2.38 7.99 6.74
CA ASN A 272 -1.42 6.90 6.79
C ASN A 272 -0.34 7.26 7.81
N ILE A 273 -0.53 6.81 9.05
CA ILE A 273 0.46 6.95 10.13
C ILE A 273 1.46 5.80 10.03
N MET A 274 2.70 6.14 9.71
CA MET A 274 3.81 5.21 9.50
C MET A 274 4.80 5.27 10.65
N PRO A 275 5.47 4.15 11.00
CA PRO A 275 6.50 4.16 12.02
C PRO A 275 7.74 4.95 11.55
N LEU A 276 8.39 5.66 12.47
CA LEU A 276 9.76 6.12 12.25
C LEU A 276 10.66 4.91 12.00
N ILE A 277 11.49 5.02 10.95
CA ILE A 277 12.61 4.14 10.69
C ILE A 277 13.90 4.82 11.16
N SER A 278 14.53 4.30 12.20
CA SER A 278 15.66 4.94 12.87
C SER A 278 16.89 4.06 13.06
N SER A 279 17.05 2.97 12.31
CA SER A 279 18.32 2.24 12.31
C SER A 279 19.49 3.16 11.93
N PRO A 280 20.60 3.18 12.69
CA PRO A 280 21.76 4.05 12.42
C PRO A 280 22.38 3.86 11.04
N GLU A 281 22.23 2.66 10.45
CA GLU A 281 22.68 2.31 9.10
C GLU A 281 22.16 3.24 7.99
N HIS A 282 21.00 3.86 8.21
CA HIS A 282 20.40 4.80 7.25
C HIS A 282 21.07 6.19 7.30
N GLY A 283 21.91 6.46 8.30
CA GLY A 283 22.66 7.71 8.45
C GLY A 283 21.77 8.95 8.59
N THR A 284 20.55 8.80 9.11
CA THR A 284 19.65 9.92 9.42
C THR A 284 20.04 10.57 10.75
N VAL A 285 19.65 11.82 10.98
CA VAL A 285 19.97 12.50 12.26
C VAL A 285 19.35 11.74 13.43
N PHE A 286 18.09 11.32 13.31
CA PHE A 286 17.43 10.51 14.33
C PHE A 286 18.09 9.16 14.52
N GLY A 287 18.48 8.46 13.45
CA GLY A 287 19.15 7.16 13.60
C GLY A 287 20.53 7.27 14.24
N LEU A 288 21.32 8.29 13.87
CA LEU A 288 22.65 8.51 14.44
C LEU A 288 22.60 8.98 15.90
N ASN A 289 21.54 9.65 16.33
CA ASN A 289 21.35 10.13 17.69
C ASN A 289 20.63 9.12 18.60
N GLY A 290 20.30 7.93 18.10
CA GLY A 290 19.65 6.88 18.90
C GLY A 290 18.17 7.12 19.20
N GLN A 291 17.48 7.97 18.42
CA GLN A 291 16.03 8.10 18.51
C GLN A 291 15.40 6.74 18.15
N ARG A 292 14.58 6.16 19.02
CA ARG A 292 13.91 4.89 18.73
C ARG A 292 12.70 5.08 17.79
N GLY A 293 12.37 4.04 17.02
CA GLY A 293 11.07 3.90 16.37
C GLY A 293 9.98 3.44 17.36
N PRO A 294 8.69 3.57 17.00
CA PRO A 294 7.59 3.07 17.82
C PRO A 294 7.54 1.54 17.83
N SER A 295 6.97 0.96 18.88
CA SER A 295 6.61 -0.46 18.89
C SER A 295 5.35 -0.72 18.08
N ALA A 296 5.02 -2.00 17.86
CA ALA A 296 3.83 -2.36 17.12
C ALA A 296 2.54 -2.01 17.86
N GLN A 297 2.52 -2.18 19.19
CA GLN A 297 1.37 -1.78 20.02
C GLN A 297 1.21 -0.25 20.08
N GLU A 298 2.30 0.52 20.20
CA GLU A 298 2.26 1.98 20.19
C GLU A 298 1.67 2.52 18.89
N LEU A 299 2.16 2.02 17.75
CA LEU A 299 1.65 2.42 16.44
C LEU A 299 0.18 2.06 16.27
N LYS A 300 -0.21 0.83 16.65
CA LYS A 300 -1.60 0.38 16.55
C LYS A 300 -2.52 1.22 17.44
N ALA A 301 -2.13 1.48 18.68
CA ALA A 301 -2.91 2.28 19.61
C ALA A 301 -3.14 3.70 19.10
N LEU A 302 -2.10 4.32 18.51
CA LEU A 302 -2.23 5.63 17.88
C LEU A 302 -3.17 5.57 16.66
N GLN A 303 -3.00 4.58 15.78
CA GLN A 303 -3.88 4.41 14.61
C GLN A 303 -5.34 4.19 15.02
N ASP A 304 -5.60 3.34 16.02
CA ASP A 304 -6.95 3.06 16.54
C ASP A 304 -7.59 4.31 17.14
N SER A 305 -6.83 5.14 17.87
CA SER A 305 -7.35 6.39 18.43
C SER A 305 -7.69 7.45 17.36
N CYS A 306 -7.08 7.36 16.18
CA CYS A 306 -7.31 8.26 15.05
C CYS A 306 -8.43 7.79 14.09
N GLU A 307 -8.68 6.47 14.01
CA GLU A 307 -9.58 5.86 13.03
C GLU A 307 -11.06 6.24 13.21
N GLY A 308 -11.47 6.62 14.43
CA GLY A 308 -12.85 7.03 14.71
C GLY A 308 -13.30 8.31 13.97
N GLU A 309 -12.36 9.17 13.59
CA GLU A 309 -12.64 10.44 12.88
C GLU A 309 -12.25 10.40 11.40
N MET A 310 -11.33 9.51 11.00
CA MET A 310 -10.69 9.51 9.69
C MET A 310 -10.36 8.09 9.21
N ASN A 311 -10.52 7.82 7.92
CA ASN A 311 -10.13 6.54 7.34
C ASN A 311 -8.61 6.34 7.48
N MET A 312 -8.21 5.24 8.11
CA MET A 312 -6.81 4.93 8.38
C MET A 312 -6.27 3.90 7.38
N MET A 313 -5.13 4.18 6.77
CA MET A 313 -4.41 3.25 5.89
C MET A 313 -3.57 2.29 6.72
N ARG A 314 -3.73 0.99 6.51
CA ARG A 314 -2.95 -0.05 7.23
C ARG A 314 -2.10 -0.92 6.32
N HIS A 315 -2.36 -0.89 5.01
CA HIS A 315 -1.65 -1.68 3.98
C HIS A 315 -0.45 -0.97 3.35
N CYS A 316 0.02 0.14 3.94
CA CYS A 316 1.17 0.87 3.40
C CYS A 316 2.46 0.04 3.52
N ARG A 317 3.23 -0.01 2.43
CA ARG A 317 4.51 -0.74 2.35
C ARG A 317 5.74 0.18 2.27
N GLN A 318 5.56 1.50 2.32
CA GLN A 318 6.61 2.52 2.07
C GLN A 318 7.42 2.19 0.80
N CYS A 319 6.74 2.23 -0.35
CA CYS A 319 7.32 1.80 -1.63
C CYS A 319 8.43 2.71 -2.15
N ARG A 320 9.37 2.12 -2.90
CA ARG A 320 10.48 2.86 -3.53
C ARG A 320 9.99 3.96 -4.47
N ALA A 321 10.82 4.98 -4.73
CA ALA A 321 10.50 6.04 -5.70
C ALA A 321 10.55 5.56 -7.17
N ASP A 322 10.99 4.33 -7.42
CA ASP A 322 11.01 3.65 -8.72
C ASP A 322 10.26 2.29 -8.71
N ALA A 323 9.41 2.05 -7.70
CA ALA A 323 8.66 0.81 -7.56
C ALA A 323 7.78 0.54 -8.79
N VAL A 324 7.71 -0.72 -9.22
CA VAL A 324 6.87 -1.17 -10.34
C VAL A 324 6.14 -2.45 -9.93
N GLY A 325 4.82 -2.51 -10.07
CA GLY A 325 4.05 -3.74 -9.85
C GLY A 325 2.99 -3.63 -8.75
N LEU A 326 2.56 -4.79 -8.25
CA LEU A 326 1.58 -4.89 -7.17
C LEU A 326 2.21 -4.54 -5.82
N LEU A 327 1.38 -4.23 -4.83
CA LEU A 327 1.87 -3.95 -3.49
C LEU A 327 2.45 -5.21 -2.84
N GLY A 328 3.77 -5.21 -2.60
CA GLY A 328 4.51 -6.36 -2.09
C GLY A 328 5.25 -7.16 -3.17
N GLU A 329 4.98 -6.91 -4.45
CA GLU A 329 5.62 -7.57 -5.59
C GLU A 329 6.30 -6.51 -6.49
N ASP A 330 7.49 -6.08 -6.08
CA ASP A 330 8.28 -5.10 -6.82
C ASP A 330 9.04 -5.76 -7.98
N ARG A 331 8.67 -5.40 -9.21
CA ARG A 331 9.24 -5.86 -10.47
C ARG A 331 10.18 -4.82 -11.11
N SER A 332 10.59 -3.79 -10.37
CA SER A 332 11.46 -2.71 -10.89
C SER A 332 12.76 -3.20 -11.56
N ALA A 333 13.34 -4.32 -11.12
CA ALA A 333 14.55 -4.91 -11.70
C ALA A 333 14.36 -5.47 -13.14
N GLU A 334 13.13 -5.79 -13.53
CA GLU A 334 12.80 -6.19 -14.90
C GLU A 334 12.87 -5.00 -15.88
N PHE A 335 12.71 -3.77 -15.37
CA PHE A 335 12.55 -2.54 -16.15
C PHE A 335 13.65 -1.52 -15.81
N THR A 336 14.91 -1.93 -15.93
CA THR A 336 16.05 -1.01 -15.83
C THR A 336 16.12 -0.11 -17.08
N THR A 337 16.70 1.09 -16.94
CA THR A 337 16.74 2.07 -18.04
C THR A 337 17.39 1.49 -19.29
N ASP A 338 18.49 0.76 -19.15
CA ASP A 338 19.19 0.11 -20.27
C ASP A 338 18.26 -0.85 -21.04
N LYS A 339 17.54 -1.73 -20.34
CA LYS A 339 16.59 -2.68 -20.95
C LYS A 339 15.48 -1.95 -21.68
N ILE A 340 14.93 -0.90 -21.08
CA ILE A 340 13.81 -0.13 -21.66
C ILE A 340 14.25 0.63 -22.91
N MET A 341 15.47 1.16 -22.93
CA MET A 341 15.94 1.94 -24.07
C MET A 341 16.04 1.11 -25.33
N GLU A 342 16.29 -0.20 -25.20
CA GLU A 342 16.36 -1.17 -26.29
C GLU A 342 14.99 -1.73 -26.72
N MET A 343 13.95 -1.56 -25.92
CA MET A 343 12.61 -2.07 -26.24
C MET A 343 11.89 -1.19 -27.27
N GLU A 344 11.34 -1.81 -28.31
CA GLU A 344 10.28 -1.22 -29.12
C GLU A 344 8.96 -1.33 -28.35
N VAL A 345 8.39 -0.19 -27.99
CA VAL A 345 7.18 -0.12 -27.17
C VAL A 345 5.98 0.13 -28.08
N ASN A 346 5.09 -0.85 -28.18
CA ASN A 346 3.78 -0.67 -28.80
C ASN A 346 2.70 -0.65 -27.70
N TYR A 347 2.09 0.51 -27.50
CA TYR A 347 1.08 0.71 -26.46
C TYR A 347 -0.31 0.31 -26.99
N ASP A 348 -0.77 -0.90 -26.65
CA ASP A 348 -2.10 -1.38 -27.01
C ASP A 348 -3.11 -1.09 -25.89
N LEU A 349 -3.82 0.02 -26.01
CA LEU A 349 -4.86 0.42 -25.06
C LEU A 349 -6.02 -0.58 -24.99
N SER A 350 -6.39 -1.20 -26.11
CA SER A 350 -7.58 -2.05 -26.22
C SER A 350 -7.40 -3.37 -25.46
N ALA A 351 -6.23 -4.01 -25.60
CA ALA A 351 -5.88 -5.23 -24.89
C ALA A 351 -5.85 -5.01 -23.37
N ARG A 352 -5.39 -3.82 -22.93
CA ARG A 352 -5.35 -3.47 -21.51
C ARG A 352 -6.74 -3.29 -20.91
N GLN A 353 -7.64 -2.60 -21.61
CA GLN A 353 -9.01 -2.41 -21.15
C GLN A 353 -9.75 -3.75 -20.99
N ALA A 354 -9.63 -4.65 -21.98
CA ALA A 354 -10.24 -5.98 -21.90
C ALA A 354 -9.70 -6.82 -20.71
N TYR A 355 -8.40 -6.72 -20.42
CA TYR A 355 -7.82 -7.39 -19.25
C TYR A 355 -8.37 -6.82 -17.93
N GLN A 356 -8.46 -5.50 -17.82
CA GLN A 356 -8.94 -4.84 -16.60
C GLN A 356 -10.42 -5.11 -16.33
N GLU A 357 -11.26 -5.20 -17.36
CA GLU A 357 -12.67 -5.59 -17.24
C GLU A 357 -12.82 -6.98 -16.63
N LYS A 358 -12.03 -7.95 -17.09
CA LYS A 358 -12.03 -9.31 -16.55
C LYS A 358 -11.59 -9.37 -15.08
N VAL A 359 -10.57 -8.59 -14.70
CA VAL A 359 -10.13 -8.50 -13.30
C VAL A 359 -11.23 -7.91 -12.41
N GLU A 360 -11.97 -6.93 -12.90
CA GLU A 360 -13.09 -6.33 -12.16
C GLU A 360 -14.25 -7.31 -11.97
N GLU A 361 -14.56 -8.15 -12.96
CA GLU A 361 -15.54 -9.24 -12.81
C GLU A 361 -15.14 -10.24 -11.72
N GLU A 362 -13.87 -10.70 -11.72
CA GLU A 362 -13.35 -11.61 -10.69
C GLU A 362 -13.35 -10.97 -9.30
N ARG A 363 -13.05 -9.67 -9.23
CA ARG A 363 -13.08 -8.88 -7.99
C ARG A 363 -14.49 -8.81 -7.41
N GLN A 364 -15.48 -8.44 -8.23
CA GLN A 364 -16.88 -8.37 -7.81
C GLN A 364 -17.42 -9.71 -7.32
N ALA A 365 -17.04 -10.81 -7.98
CA ALA A 365 -17.40 -12.16 -7.54
C ALA A 365 -16.80 -12.52 -6.16
N LYS A 366 -15.54 -12.15 -5.90
CA LYS A 366 -14.88 -12.38 -4.60
C LYS A 366 -15.53 -11.56 -3.48
N VAL A 367 -15.83 -10.28 -3.71
CA VAL A 367 -16.50 -9.43 -2.73
C VAL A 367 -17.90 -9.96 -2.41
N ALA A 368 -18.65 -10.40 -3.42
CA ALA A 368 -19.97 -10.98 -3.22
C ALA A 368 -19.92 -12.26 -2.38
N ALA A 369 -18.93 -13.13 -2.61
CA ALA A 369 -18.73 -14.34 -1.81
C ALA A 369 -18.36 -14.01 -0.35
N ARG A 370 -17.42 -13.06 -0.14
CA ARG A 370 -17.01 -12.59 1.19
C ARG A 370 -18.21 -12.03 1.99
N ASN A 371 -18.99 -11.16 1.36
CA ASN A 371 -20.12 -10.49 2.02
C ASN A 371 -21.24 -11.47 2.39
N ALA A 372 -21.51 -12.48 1.55
CA ALA A 372 -22.50 -13.52 1.85
C ALA A 372 -22.12 -14.38 3.07
N GLU A 373 -20.83 -14.52 3.35
CA GLU A 373 -20.34 -15.35 4.44
C GLU A 373 -20.23 -14.58 5.77
N LEU A 374 -19.93 -13.27 5.71
CA LEU A 374 -19.96 -12.35 6.87
C LEU A 374 -21.35 -12.25 7.53
N GLU A 375 -22.44 -12.44 6.79
CA GLU A 375 -23.80 -12.44 7.34
C GLU A 375 -24.10 -13.63 8.28
N THR A 376 -23.31 -14.70 8.22
CA THR A 376 -23.50 -15.90 9.07
C THR A 376 -22.88 -15.79 10.47
N LEU A 377 -22.32 -14.62 10.81
CA LEU A 377 -21.42 -14.45 11.96
C LEU A 377 -21.91 -13.51 13.07
N ALA A 378 -23.11 -12.96 12.95
CA ALA A 378 -23.69 -12.11 13.99
C ALA A 378 -24.12 -12.94 15.21
N GLY A 379 -23.44 -12.78 16.36
CA GLY A 379 -24.02 -13.26 17.63
C GLY A 379 -23.11 -13.51 18.83
N ALA A 380 -21.78 -13.40 18.72
CA ALA A 380 -20.90 -13.65 19.87
C ALA A 380 -20.48 -12.35 20.54
N ASN A 381 -21.03 -12.07 21.72
CA ASN A 381 -20.58 -10.97 22.57
C ASN A 381 -19.41 -11.46 23.42
N ALA A 382 -18.21 -10.97 23.14
CA ALA A 382 -17.07 -11.03 24.03
C ALA A 382 -16.23 -9.77 23.83
N ASP A 383 -15.89 -9.09 24.92
CA ASP A 383 -14.94 -7.95 24.95
C ASP A 383 -13.49 -8.37 24.60
N ILE A 384 -13.29 -9.64 24.24
CA ILE A 384 -11.99 -10.21 23.89
C ILE A 384 -11.63 -9.82 22.46
N LYS A 385 -10.42 -9.30 22.30
CA LYS A 385 -9.78 -9.08 21.00
C LYS A 385 -8.44 -9.81 20.98
N ILE A 386 -8.12 -10.45 19.86
CA ILE A 386 -6.83 -11.11 19.66
C ILE A 386 -6.19 -10.70 18.35
N LEU A 387 -4.85 -10.74 18.28
CA LEU A 387 -4.12 -10.54 17.03
C LEU A 387 -3.69 -11.91 16.48
N VAL A 388 -3.74 -12.06 15.17
CA VAL A 388 -3.21 -13.24 14.49
C VAL A 388 -2.31 -12.83 13.32
N ALA A 389 -1.21 -13.54 13.15
CA ALA A 389 -0.31 -13.39 12.03
C ALA A 389 -0.66 -14.41 10.93
N VAL A 390 -0.50 -14.05 9.66
CA VAL A 390 -0.87 -14.91 8.53
C VAL A 390 0.23 -14.87 7.47
N ALA A 391 0.79 -16.03 7.13
CA ALA A 391 1.73 -16.19 6.04
C ALA A 391 0.97 -16.39 4.71
N THR A 392 1.21 -15.51 3.75
CA THR A 392 0.50 -15.54 2.46
C THR A 392 1.35 -14.99 1.31
N LYS A 393 1.17 -15.59 0.13
CA LYS A 393 1.61 -15.12 -1.19
C LYS A 393 0.56 -14.25 -1.88
N GLY A 394 -0.50 -13.86 -1.18
CA GLY A 394 -1.61 -13.06 -1.72
C GLY A 394 -2.87 -13.87 -2.03
N SER A 395 -3.77 -13.28 -2.84
CA SER A 395 -5.11 -13.81 -3.16
C SER A 395 -6.06 -14.03 -1.97
N GLY A 396 -5.76 -13.44 -0.80
CA GLY A 396 -6.56 -13.60 0.41
C GLY A 396 -6.53 -15.03 0.98
N ARG A 397 -5.49 -15.81 0.72
CA ARG A 397 -5.38 -17.23 1.12
C ARG A 397 -4.17 -17.53 2.00
N ILE A 398 -4.28 -18.57 2.81
CA ILE A 398 -3.21 -19.07 3.69
C ILE A 398 -2.34 -20.07 2.92
N ASN A 399 -1.41 -19.57 2.10
CA ASN A 399 -0.71 -20.36 1.08
C ASN A 399 0.83 -20.26 1.13
N GLU A 400 1.38 -19.68 2.20
CA GLU A 400 2.84 -19.59 2.40
C GLU A 400 3.33 -20.51 3.51
N HIS A 401 4.52 -21.09 3.30
CA HIS A 401 5.20 -21.90 4.29
C HIS A 401 5.91 -20.99 5.31
N PHE A 402 5.84 -21.30 6.61
CA PHE A 402 6.43 -20.48 7.67
C PHE A 402 7.90 -20.09 7.39
N GLY A 403 8.73 -21.08 7.07
CA GLY A 403 10.16 -20.86 6.82
C GLY A 403 10.51 -20.06 5.56
N HIS A 404 9.56 -19.85 4.65
CA HIS A 404 9.75 -19.03 3.44
C HIS A 404 9.06 -17.67 3.54
N ALA A 405 8.29 -17.44 4.61
CA ALA A 405 7.62 -16.18 4.83
C ALA A 405 8.67 -15.08 5.09
N THR A 406 8.73 -14.10 4.20
CA THR A 406 9.47 -12.85 4.41
C THR A 406 8.64 -11.81 5.18
N GLU A 407 7.36 -12.09 5.35
CA GLU A 407 6.41 -11.24 6.06
C GLU A 407 5.15 -11.97 6.48
N PHE A 408 4.45 -11.38 7.45
CA PHE A 408 3.13 -11.80 7.90
C PHE A 408 2.13 -10.65 7.77
N GLN A 409 0.89 -10.98 7.38
CA GLN A 409 -0.25 -10.09 7.53
C GLN A 409 -0.83 -10.24 8.93
N VAL A 410 -1.07 -9.13 9.64
CA VAL A 410 -1.63 -9.15 10.99
C VAL A 410 -3.10 -8.74 10.94
N TYR A 411 -3.96 -9.54 11.57
CA TYR A 411 -5.39 -9.29 11.69
C TYR A 411 -5.79 -9.20 13.17
N GLU A 412 -6.65 -8.24 13.51
CA GLU A 412 -7.37 -8.18 14.78
C GLU A 412 -8.70 -8.94 14.62
N LEU A 413 -8.90 -9.94 15.48
CA LEU A 413 -10.12 -10.71 15.55
C LEU A 413 -10.92 -10.23 16.75
N SER A 414 -12.20 -9.94 16.52
CA SER A 414 -13.16 -9.53 17.53
C SER A 414 -14.56 -9.97 17.16
N SER A 415 -15.55 -9.61 17.99
CA SER A 415 -16.97 -9.85 17.69
C SER A 415 -17.45 -9.20 16.39
N SER A 416 -16.73 -8.19 15.87
CA SER A 416 -17.03 -7.55 14.59
C SER A 416 -16.38 -8.24 13.37
N GLY A 417 -15.67 -9.35 13.56
CA GLY A 417 -14.98 -10.10 12.50
C GLY A 417 -13.47 -9.92 12.50
N ALA A 418 -12.84 -10.19 11.35
CA ALA A 418 -11.40 -10.04 11.14
C ALA A 418 -11.08 -8.70 10.47
N LYS A 419 -10.26 -7.89 11.13
CA LYS A 419 -9.81 -6.58 10.64
C LYS A 419 -8.32 -6.61 10.34
N PHE A 420 -7.91 -6.21 9.15
CA PHE A 420 -6.50 -6.11 8.82
C PHE A 420 -5.83 -4.94 9.59
N VAL A 421 -4.72 -5.22 10.26
CA VAL A 421 -4.02 -4.26 11.14
C VAL A 421 -2.73 -3.75 10.51
N GLY A 422 -2.08 -4.55 9.67
CA GLY A 422 -0.84 -4.19 9.00
C GLY A 422 0.05 -5.40 8.70
N HIS A 423 1.28 -5.13 8.29
CA HIS A 423 2.26 -6.17 7.96
C HIS A 423 3.39 -6.22 9.00
N ARG A 424 3.99 -7.41 9.18
CA ARG A 424 5.23 -7.63 9.94
C ARG A 424 6.25 -8.23 9.01
N ARG A 425 7.31 -7.47 8.68
CA ARG A 425 8.43 -7.97 7.87
C ARG A 425 9.39 -8.72 8.75
N VAL A 426 9.87 -9.86 8.26
CA VAL A 426 10.81 -10.74 8.97
C VAL A 426 11.94 -11.17 8.03
N ASP A 427 13.00 -11.72 8.59
CA ASP A 427 14.03 -12.40 7.80
C ASP A 427 13.60 -13.83 7.45
N LEU A 428 14.12 -14.32 6.33
CA LEU A 428 13.91 -15.71 5.91
C LEU A 428 14.57 -16.63 6.94
N TYR A 429 13.75 -17.41 7.65
CA TYR A 429 14.24 -18.40 8.59
C TYR A 429 14.96 -19.57 7.90
N CYS A 430 14.46 -20.01 6.74
CA CYS A 430 15.02 -21.15 6.02
C CYS A 430 15.77 -20.70 4.78
N GLN A 431 17.10 -20.68 4.85
CA GLN A 431 17.98 -20.57 3.69
C GLN A 431 18.65 -21.92 3.44
N GLY A 432 18.25 -22.62 2.38
CA GLY A 432 18.93 -23.85 1.96
C GLY A 432 18.70 -25.10 2.83
N GLY A 433 17.61 -25.16 3.61
CA GLY A 433 17.21 -26.37 4.35
C GLY A 433 17.79 -26.51 5.76
N TYR A 434 18.59 -25.55 6.22
CA TYR A 434 18.97 -25.38 7.63
C TYR A 434 18.30 -24.12 8.18
N GLY A 435 17.68 -24.23 9.35
CA GLY A 435 17.13 -23.08 10.06
C GLY A 435 18.22 -22.40 10.87
N GLU A 436 18.31 -21.07 10.82
CA GLU A 436 19.18 -20.31 11.72
C GLU A 436 18.38 -19.90 12.97
N ASP A 437 18.84 -20.32 14.15
CA ASP A 437 18.13 -20.09 15.43
C ASP A 437 17.89 -18.58 15.71
N ASP A 438 18.86 -17.72 15.35
CA ASP A 438 18.77 -16.26 15.50
C ASP A 438 17.66 -15.64 14.60
N ALA A 439 17.41 -16.23 13.43
CA ALA A 439 16.37 -15.78 12.52
C ALA A 439 14.96 -16.12 13.03
N LEU A 440 14.80 -17.28 13.68
CA LEU A 440 13.54 -17.68 14.30
C LEU A 440 13.18 -16.78 15.49
N GLU A 441 14.16 -16.44 16.34
CA GLU A 441 13.93 -15.54 17.46
C GLU A 441 13.45 -14.16 16.98
N THR A 442 14.03 -13.66 15.89
CA THR A 442 13.62 -12.40 15.26
C THR A 442 12.18 -12.46 14.73
N VAL A 443 11.79 -13.57 14.11
CA VAL A 443 10.39 -13.79 13.68
C VAL A 443 9.46 -13.78 14.89
N ILE A 444 9.78 -14.53 15.95
CA ILE A 444 8.97 -14.63 17.17
C ILE A 444 8.77 -13.23 17.78
N ARG A 445 9.83 -12.43 17.91
CA ARG A 445 9.73 -11.04 18.42
C ARG A 445 8.84 -10.16 17.55
N ALA A 446 8.86 -10.34 16.23
CA ALA A 446 8.05 -9.55 15.29
C ALA A 446 6.55 -9.90 15.31
N ILE A 447 6.16 -11.08 15.82
CA ILE A 447 4.76 -11.51 15.95
C ILE A 447 4.39 -11.86 17.39
N ASN A 448 5.16 -11.41 18.38
CA ASN A 448 4.97 -11.75 19.80
C ASN A 448 3.64 -11.21 20.37
N ASP A 449 3.11 -10.16 19.75
CA ASP A 449 1.80 -9.56 19.99
C ASP A 449 0.62 -10.41 19.48
N CYS A 450 0.89 -11.41 18.65
CA CYS A 450 -0.11 -12.32 18.11
C CYS A 450 -0.35 -13.53 19.02
N HIS A 451 -1.59 -13.98 19.08
CA HIS A 451 -2.01 -15.21 19.76
C HIS A 451 -1.80 -16.45 18.89
N ALA A 452 -1.81 -16.29 17.57
CA ALA A 452 -1.66 -17.37 16.61
C ALA A 452 -0.93 -16.93 15.33
N VAL A 453 -0.34 -17.89 14.63
CA VAL A 453 0.22 -17.71 13.29
C VAL A 453 -0.32 -18.76 12.32
N PHE A 454 -0.97 -18.30 11.26
CA PHE A 454 -1.59 -19.13 10.23
C PHE A 454 -0.62 -19.34 9.07
N VAL A 455 -0.44 -20.59 8.67
CA VAL A 455 0.56 -20.99 7.67
C VAL A 455 0.04 -22.15 6.83
N ALA A 456 0.52 -22.27 5.59
CA ALA A 456 0.20 -23.45 4.79
C ALA A 456 0.90 -24.71 5.31
N LYS A 457 2.07 -24.53 5.94
CA LYS A 457 2.88 -25.60 6.53
C LYS A 457 3.96 -25.02 7.44
N ILE A 458 4.33 -25.78 8.48
CA ILE A 458 5.40 -25.47 9.42
C ILE A 458 6.14 -26.74 9.86
N GLY A 459 7.45 -26.63 10.13
CA GLY A 459 8.26 -27.73 10.66
C GLY A 459 8.13 -27.89 12.17
N HIS A 460 8.53 -29.05 12.73
CA HIS A 460 8.39 -29.34 14.16
C HIS A 460 9.17 -28.37 15.06
N CYS A 461 10.44 -28.08 14.74
CA CYS A 461 11.29 -27.18 15.52
C CYS A 461 10.67 -25.77 15.70
N PRO A 462 10.32 -25.02 14.62
CA PRO A 462 9.68 -23.72 14.77
C PRO A 462 8.28 -23.81 15.41
N LYS A 463 7.57 -24.94 15.26
CA LYS A 463 6.28 -25.17 15.92
C LYS A 463 6.43 -25.18 17.44
N ASP A 464 7.41 -25.90 17.96
CA ASP A 464 7.66 -26.00 19.40
C ASP A 464 8.08 -24.66 20.01
N ASP A 465 8.90 -23.87 19.30
CA ASP A 465 9.36 -22.57 19.80
C ASP A 465 8.26 -21.50 19.78
N LEU A 466 7.38 -21.52 18.77
CA LEU A 466 6.16 -20.70 18.78
C LEU A 466 5.26 -21.04 19.96
N ILE A 467 5.05 -22.33 20.24
CA ILE A 467 4.26 -22.79 21.39
C ILE A 467 4.90 -22.35 22.71
N LYS A 468 6.23 -22.43 22.84
CA LYS A 468 6.96 -21.92 24.02
C LYS A 468 6.81 -20.40 24.18
N ALA A 469 6.76 -19.66 23.07
CA ALA A 469 6.45 -18.23 23.07
C ALA A 469 4.95 -17.94 23.32
N GLY A 470 4.10 -18.96 23.36
CA GLY A 470 2.65 -18.85 23.53
C GLY A 470 1.90 -18.36 22.29
N ILE A 471 2.48 -18.58 21.11
CA ILE A 471 1.88 -18.30 19.80
C ILE A 471 1.42 -19.64 19.23
N ASP A 472 0.12 -19.77 18.92
CA ASP A 472 -0.46 -20.99 18.38
C ASP A 472 -0.12 -21.16 16.88
N PRO A 473 0.63 -22.19 16.48
CA PRO A 473 0.95 -22.46 15.07
C PRO A 473 -0.20 -23.20 14.38
N VAL A 474 -0.93 -22.49 13.53
CA VAL A 474 -2.16 -22.97 12.87
C VAL A 474 -1.89 -23.34 11.41
N ASP A 475 -1.79 -24.65 11.14
CA ASP A 475 -1.58 -25.22 9.80
C ASP A 475 -2.83 -25.95 9.23
N GLN A 476 -3.89 -26.07 10.03
CA GLN A 476 -5.12 -26.79 9.66
C GLN A 476 -5.98 -26.11 8.58
N TYR A 477 -5.78 -24.80 8.37
CA TYR A 477 -6.51 -24.00 7.38
C TYR A 477 -5.69 -23.74 6.10
N ALA A 478 -4.73 -24.62 5.78
CA ALA A 478 -3.88 -24.46 4.61
C ALA A 478 -4.71 -24.34 3.32
N TYR A 479 -4.39 -23.31 2.52
CA TYR A 479 -5.03 -22.94 1.26
C TYR A 479 -6.46 -22.39 1.36
N GLU A 480 -7.02 -22.26 2.56
CA GLU A 480 -8.32 -21.60 2.78
C GLU A 480 -8.22 -20.07 2.74
N PHE A 481 -9.37 -19.40 2.79
CA PHE A 481 -9.46 -17.94 2.83
C PHE A 481 -9.17 -17.39 4.23
N ILE A 482 -8.34 -16.35 4.29
CA ILE A 482 -7.80 -15.80 5.53
C ILE A 482 -8.93 -15.38 6.50
N GLU A 483 -9.87 -14.55 6.04
CA GLU A 483 -10.94 -14.02 6.90
C GLU A 483 -11.82 -15.13 7.46
N GLN A 484 -12.21 -16.11 6.63
CA GLN A 484 -13.06 -17.24 7.02
C GLN A 484 -12.37 -18.09 8.09
N SER A 485 -11.12 -18.49 7.84
CA SER A 485 -10.35 -19.33 8.75
C SER A 485 -10.03 -18.60 10.06
N ALA A 486 -9.71 -17.30 10.00
CA ALA A 486 -9.45 -16.49 11.19
C ALA A 486 -10.69 -16.37 12.07
N ILE A 487 -11.87 -16.15 11.46
CA ILE A 487 -13.12 -16.07 12.22
C ILE A 487 -13.51 -17.43 12.81
N SER A 488 -13.30 -18.53 12.06
CA SER A 488 -13.51 -19.89 12.56
C SER A 488 -12.62 -20.18 13.78
N TYR A 489 -11.33 -19.84 13.70
CA TYR A 489 -10.39 -19.94 14.80
C TYR A 489 -10.81 -19.10 16.02
N PHE A 490 -11.28 -17.87 15.80
CA PHE A 490 -11.71 -17.00 16.89
C PHE A 490 -12.90 -17.58 17.66
N LYS A 491 -13.85 -18.23 16.97
CA LYS A 491 -14.97 -18.92 17.63
C LYS A 491 -14.48 -20.07 18.52
N ASP A 492 -13.55 -20.88 18.01
CA ASP A 492 -12.94 -21.97 18.78
C ASP A 492 -12.17 -21.42 19.99
N TYR A 493 -11.37 -20.37 19.80
CA TYR A 493 -10.66 -19.66 20.86
C TYR A 493 -11.61 -19.19 21.98
N LEU A 494 -12.71 -18.54 21.64
CA LEU A 494 -13.72 -18.11 22.62
C LEU A 494 -14.39 -19.28 23.34
N ALA A 495 -14.65 -20.39 22.64
CA ALA A 495 -15.21 -21.59 23.25
C ALA A 495 -14.24 -22.21 24.27
N ARG A 496 -12.95 -22.28 23.94
CA ARG A 496 -11.87 -22.79 24.81
C ARG A 496 -11.63 -21.88 26.02
N VAL A 497 -11.76 -20.56 25.85
CA VAL A 497 -11.74 -19.61 26.99
C VAL A 497 -12.95 -19.82 27.89
N SER A 498 -14.15 -19.96 27.31
CA SER A 498 -15.40 -20.11 28.06
C SER A 498 -15.49 -21.45 28.80
N SER A 499 -14.92 -22.51 28.24
CA SER A 499 -14.83 -23.83 28.89
C SER A 499 -13.75 -23.88 29.99
N GLY A 500 -12.87 -22.88 30.05
CA GLY A 500 -11.72 -22.84 30.95
C GLY A 500 -10.55 -23.71 30.50
N GLU A 501 -10.56 -24.22 29.26
CA GLU A 501 -9.43 -24.96 28.67
C GLU A 501 -8.19 -24.07 28.55
N ILE A 502 -8.40 -22.80 28.18
CA ILE A 502 -7.34 -21.79 28.10
C ILE A 502 -7.75 -20.53 28.86
N ALA A 503 -6.77 -19.82 29.41
CA ALA A 503 -6.97 -18.48 29.94
C ALA A 503 -6.66 -17.45 28.85
N HIS A 504 -7.54 -16.47 28.66
CA HIS A 504 -7.21 -15.32 27.81
C HIS A 504 -6.15 -14.47 28.50
N VAL A 505 -5.03 -14.23 27.81
CA VAL A 505 -3.92 -13.41 28.29
C VAL A 505 -3.61 -12.35 27.23
N ALA A 506 -3.39 -11.12 27.69
CA ALA A 506 -2.87 -10.05 26.84
C ALA A 506 -1.43 -10.41 26.41
N ARG A 507 -1.17 -10.34 25.10
CA ARG A 507 0.16 -10.64 24.55
C ARG A 507 1.12 -9.48 24.78
N GLY A 508 2.41 -9.79 24.74
CA GLY A 508 3.48 -8.79 24.82
C GLY A 508 3.52 -7.90 23.58
N ASP A 509 4.44 -6.93 23.57
CA ASP A 509 4.65 -6.10 22.39
C ASP A 509 5.41 -6.86 21.29
N ALA A 510 5.39 -6.32 20.08
CA ALA A 510 6.13 -6.83 18.93
C ALA A 510 7.03 -5.76 18.33
N ASP A 511 8.17 -6.21 17.83
CA ASP A 511 9.15 -5.34 17.17
C ASP A 511 8.71 -5.02 15.74
N ILE A 512 8.69 -3.73 15.39
CA ILE A 512 8.58 -3.31 13.99
C ILE A 512 9.98 -3.28 13.39
N ARG A 513 10.25 -4.18 12.44
CA ARG A 513 11.51 -4.19 11.71
C ARG A 513 11.80 -2.83 11.04
N GLN A 514 12.98 -2.29 11.32
CA GLN A 514 13.45 -0.96 10.90
C GLN A 514 14.32 -0.98 9.62
N GLY A 515 14.78 -2.15 9.17
CA GLY A 515 15.69 -2.30 8.02
C GLY A 515 14.99 -2.56 6.69
N ALA A 516 15.69 -2.29 5.57
CA ALA A 516 15.33 -2.84 4.27
C ALA A 516 15.67 -4.35 4.24
N PHE A 517 14.91 -5.14 3.49
CA PHE A 517 15.33 -6.51 3.14
C PHE A 517 16.66 -6.42 2.41
N VAL A 518 17.74 -6.82 3.07
CA VAL A 518 18.99 -7.15 2.39
C VAL A 518 18.78 -8.57 1.92
N ALA A 519 18.44 -8.74 0.63
CA ALA A 519 18.73 -10.01 0.01
C ALA A 519 20.24 -10.20 0.22
N VAL A 520 20.63 -11.16 1.06
CA VAL A 520 22.03 -11.55 1.10
C VAL A 520 22.32 -12.04 -0.31
N ASP A 521 23.18 -11.33 -1.03
CA ASP A 521 23.59 -11.71 -2.37
C ASP A 521 24.04 -13.18 -2.31
N ALA A 522 23.38 -14.03 -3.11
CA ALA A 522 23.72 -15.44 -3.26
C ALA A 522 25.01 -15.62 -4.08
#